data_AF-A0A1C0TSN5-F1
#
_entry.id   AF-A0A1C0TSN5-F1
#
_cell.length_a   1.000
_cell.length_b   1.000
_cell.length_c   1.000
_cell.angle_alpha   90.00
_cell.angle_beta   90.00
_cell.angle_gamma   90.00
#
_symmetry.space_group_name_H-M   'P 1'
#
loop_
_entity.id
_entity.type
_entity.pdbx_description
1 polymer ?
#
loop_
_entity_poly.entity_id
_entity_poly.type
_entity_poly.pdbx_seq_one_letter_code
_entity_poly.pdbx_strand_id
1 'polypeptide(L)'
;MSVESAMSRLGYSVEWLSLGILTEDYILAQYAEIENSEDKNAEHYRCGAFTDYLNSKKELTDFEVHNVFKLRDNGPDNCNLHEDRIIQLIHVNILSDDQLNLLEIYPEVLKKPIQKRYFRELLIRKVNRTSIDDCFFEIKETRDSYVQGYILTLDSLLPKHVIWLQENGINRRVRNVAKQLYANRKFMGSSE
;
A
#
# COMPACT_ATOMS: atom_id res chain seq x y z
N MET A 1 -9.99 -29.90 -19.03
CA MET A 1 -9.33 -29.35 -17.84
C MET A 1 -10.39 -28.62 -17.04
N SER A 2 -10.60 -28.95 -15.76
CA SER A 2 -11.66 -28.31 -14.96
C SER A 2 -11.12 -27.13 -14.15
N VAL A 3 -11.99 -26.16 -13.89
CA VAL A 3 -11.69 -25.01 -13.02
C VAL A 3 -11.28 -25.46 -11.62
N GLU A 4 -11.93 -26.51 -11.09
CA GLU A 4 -11.61 -27.06 -9.77
C GLU A 4 -10.16 -27.54 -9.66
N SER A 5 -9.66 -28.27 -10.67
CA SER A 5 -8.26 -28.72 -10.69
C SER A 5 -7.29 -27.54 -10.81
N ALA A 6 -7.66 -26.53 -11.60
CA ALA A 6 -6.86 -25.31 -11.76
C ALA A 6 -6.77 -24.51 -10.46
N MET A 7 -7.91 -24.29 -9.79
CA MET A 7 -7.97 -23.64 -8.48
C MET A 7 -7.15 -24.37 -7.42
N SER A 8 -7.25 -25.70 -7.35
CA SER A 8 -6.46 -26.50 -6.42
C SER A 8 -4.96 -26.38 -6.68
N ARG A 9 -4.52 -26.38 -7.95
CA ARG A 9 -3.11 -26.23 -8.32
C ARG A 9 -2.55 -24.84 -8.03
N LEU A 10 -3.35 -23.80 -8.29
CA LEU A 10 -2.97 -22.39 -8.13
C LEU A 10 -3.21 -21.87 -6.70
N GLY A 11 -3.95 -22.62 -5.88
CA GLY A 11 -4.19 -22.28 -4.49
C GLY A 11 -5.33 -21.30 -4.24
N TYR A 12 -6.24 -21.16 -5.20
CA TYR A 12 -7.42 -20.32 -5.04
C TYR A 12 -8.49 -21.01 -4.19
N SER A 13 -9.09 -20.26 -3.28
CA SER A 13 -10.31 -20.68 -2.61
C SER A 13 -11.54 -20.30 -3.43
N VAL A 14 -12.70 -20.89 -3.12
CA VAL A 14 -13.98 -20.59 -3.81
C VAL A 14 -14.37 -19.12 -3.64
N GLU A 15 -13.96 -18.50 -2.54
CA GLU A 15 -14.18 -17.08 -2.26
C GLU A 15 -13.59 -16.16 -3.33
N TRP A 16 -12.49 -16.53 -3.99
CA TRP A 16 -11.92 -15.70 -5.08
C TRP A 16 -12.87 -15.55 -6.27
N LEU A 17 -13.60 -16.62 -6.61
CA LEU A 17 -14.63 -16.60 -7.65
C LEU A 17 -15.91 -15.93 -7.15
N SER A 18 -16.38 -16.29 -5.95
CA SER A 18 -17.66 -15.78 -5.44
C SER A 18 -17.64 -14.27 -5.18
N LEU A 19 -16.47 -13.71 -4.88
CA LEU A 19 -16.26 -12.28 -4.71
C LEU A 19 -15.96 -11.55 -6.02
N GLY A 20 -15.88 -12.26 -7.15
CA GLY A 20 -15.57 -11.69 -8.45
C GLY A 20 -14.15 -11.13 -8.55
N ILE A 21 -13.23 -11.60 -7.71
CA ILE A 21 -11.80 -11.26 -7.80
C ILE A 21 -11.20 -11.93 -9.04
N LEU A 22 -11.67 -13.15 -9.35
CA LEU A 22 -11.27 -13.91 -10.53
C LEU A 22 -12.48 -14.29 -11.37
N THR A 23 -12.20 -14.60 -12.64
CA THR A 23 -13.11 -15.33 -13.52
C THR A 23 -12.57 -16.73 -13.78
N GLU A 24 -13.44 -17.65 -14.17
CA GLU A 24 -13.05 -19.02 -14.56
C GLU A 24 -12.03 -19.01 -15.71
N ASP A 25 -12.25 -18.16 -16.72
CA ASP A 25 -11.35 -18.03 -17.87
C ASP A 25 -9.94 -17.58 -17.45
N TYR A 26 -9.85 -16.63 -16.52
CA TYR A 26 -8.56 -16.14 -16.03
C TYR A 26 -7.80 -17.22 -15.25
N ILE A 27 -8.50 -18.01 -14.43
CA ILE A 27 -7.91 -19.14 -13.71
C ILE A 27 -7.38 -20.21 -14.68
N LEU A 28 -8.15 -20.55 -15.73
CA LEU A 28 -7.72 -21.51 -16.73
C LEU A 28 -6.51 -21.01 -17.53
N ALA A 29 -6.46 -19.71 -17.85
CA ALA A 29 -5.32 -19.09 -18.51
C ALA A 29 -4.05 -19.17 -17.64
N GLN A 30 -4.13 -18.79 -16.37
CA GLN A 30 -3.01 -18.91 -15.42
C GLN A 30 -2.57 -20.36 -15.22
N TYR A 31 -3.49 -21.31 -15.23
CA TYR A 31 -3.13 -22.73 -15.14
C TYR A 31 -2.39 -23.22 -16.40
N ALA A 32 -2.82 -22.81 -17.58
CA ALA A 32 -2.08 -23.12 -18.81
C ALA A 32 -0.68 -22.49 -18.78
N GLU A 33 -0.55 -21.28 -18.25
CA GLU A 33 0.75 -20.61 -18.10
C GLU A 33 1.65 -21.33 -17.11
N ILE A 34 1.18 -21.63 -15.89
CA ILE A 34 1.99 -22.30 -14.87
C ILE A 34 2.44 -23.68 -15.34
N GLU A 35 1.66 -24.40 -16.16
CA GLU A 35 2.07 -25.69 -16.72
C GLU A 35 3.15 -25.59 -17.79
N ASN A 36 3.26 -24.45 -18.48
CA ASN A 36 4.27 -24.22 -19.52
C ASN A 36 5.47 -23.37 -19.08
N SER A 37 5.37 -22.68 -17.94
CA SER A 37 6.43 -21.84 -17.37
C SER A 37 7.55 -22.64 -16.70
N GLU A 38 8.77 -22.10 -16.65
CA GLU A 38 9.84 -22.63 -15.77
C GLU A 38 9.58 -22.30 -14.30
N ASP A 39 8.95 -21.15 -14.03
CA ASP A 39 8.49 -20.78 -12.69
C ASP A 39 7.12 -21.39 -12.42
N LYS A 40 7.10 -22.36 -11.50
CA LYS A 40 5.90 -23.10 -11.08
C LYS A 40 5.30 -22.56 -9.78
N ASN A 41 5.70 -21.38 -9.33
CA ASN A 41 5.29 -20.82 -8.04
C ASN A 41 3.85 -20.29 -8.08
N ALA A 42 2.93 -21.02 -7.45
CA ALA A 42 1.51 -20.66 -7.37
C ALA A 42 1.25 -19.38 -6.57
N GLU A 43 2.15 -19.01 -5.65
CA GLU A 43 2.08 -17.75 -4.90
C GLU A 43 2.09 -16.53 -5.83
N HIS A 44 2.95 -16.53 -6.86
CA HIS A 44 3.07 -15.42 -7.80
C HIS A 44 1.77 -15.18 -8.55
N TYR A 45 1.07 -16.24 -8.94
CA TYR A 45 -0.23 -16.13 -9.61
C TYR A 45 -1.29 -15.53 -8.71
N ARG A 46 -1.37 -15.97 -7.44
CA ARG A 46 -2.32 -15.40 -6.46
C ARG A 46 -2.04 -13.93 -6.16
N CYS A 47 -0.78 -13.59 -5.94
CA CYS A 47 -0.35 -12.21 -5.68
C CYS A 47 -0.64 -11.30 -6.91
N GLY A 48 -0.28 -11.77 -8.10
CA GLY A 48 -0.55 -11.07 -9.35
C GLY A 48 -2.03 -10.88 -9.61
N ALA A 49 -2.84 -11.92 -9.40
CA ALA A 49 -4.27 -11.85 -9.64
C ALA A 49 -4.99 -10.85 -8.72
N PHE A 50 -4.58 -10.77 -7.45
CA PHE A 50 -5.13 -9.75 -6.54
C PHE A 50 -4.68 -8.34 -6.94
N THR A 51 -3.43 -8.19 -7.39
CA THR A 51 -2.91 -6.92 -7.92
C THR A 51 -3.70 -6.47 -9.15
N ASP A 52 -3.94 -7.37 -10.11
CA ASP A 52 -4.72 -7.12 -11.32
C ASP A 52 -6.16 -6.75 -10.98
N TYR A 53 -6.78 -7.44 -10.02
CA TYR A 53 -8.10 -7.11 -9.50
C TYR A 53 -8.15 -5.66 -8.97
N LEU A 54 -7.23 -5.28 -8.07
CA LEU A 54 -7.21 -3.91 -7.52
C LEU A 54 -6.96 -2.86 -8.62
N ASN A 55 -6.08 -3.15 -9.57
CA ASN A 55 -5.76 -2.24 -10.69
C ASN A 55 -6.92 -2.09 -11.69
N SER A 56 -7.81 -3.09 -11.79
CA SER A 56 -9.01 -3.02 -12.62
C SER A 56 -10.10 -2.12 -12.03
N LYS A 57 -9.98 -1.75 -10.75
CA LYS A 57 -10.99 -0.99 -10.01
C LYS A 57 -10.63 0.48 -9.97
N LYS A 58 -11.63 1.34 -10.14
CA LYS A 58 -11.51 2.78 -9.88
C LYS A 58 -11.71 3.11 -8.40
N GLU A 59 -12.61 2.37 -7.76
CA GLU A 59 -12.98 2.48 -6.35
C GLU A 59 -13.44 1.09 -5.86
N LEU A 60 -13.46 0.91 -4.54
CA LEU A 60 -14.03 -0.27 -3.91
C LEU A 60 -15.25 0.12 -3.07
N THR A 61 -16.22 -0.79 -2.99
CA THR A 61 -17.33 -0.70 -2.03
C THR A 61 -16.88 -1.18 -0.65
N ASP A 62 -17.58 -0.77 0.40
CA ASP A 62 -17.30 -1.23 1.77
C ASP A 62 -17.40 -2.76 1.91
N PHE A 63 -18.32 -3.36 1.14
CA PHE A 63 -18.47 -4.81 1.06
C PHE A 63 -17.21 -5.48 0.46
N GLU A 64 -16.68 -4.95 -0.64
CA GLU A 64 -15.44 -5.47 -1.25
C GLU A 64 -14.25 -5.30 -0.30
N VAL A 65 -14.11 -4.13 0.33
CA VAL A 65 -13.06 -3.88 1.34
C VAL A 65 -13.12 -4.92 2.45
N HIS A 66 -14.30 -5.14 3.04
CA HIS A 66 -14.49 -6.12 4.11
C HIS A 66 -14.15 -7.55 3.66
N ASN A 67 -14.45 -7.89 2.41
CA ASN A 67 -14.20 -9.22 1.90
C ASN A 67 -12.73 -9.50 1.63
N VAL A 68 -11.89 -8.48 1.38
CA VAL A 68 -10.43 -8.66 1.33
C VAL A 68 -9.91 -9.26 2.64
N PHE A 69 -10.41 -8.79 3.79
CA PHE A 69 -10.02 -9.30 5.12
C PHE A 69 -10.54 -10.71 5.41
N LYS A 70 -11.48 -11.22 4.61
CA LYS A 70 -12.01 -12.58 4.73
C LYS A 70 -11.44 -13.54 3.70
N LEU A 71 -10.73 -13.01 2.69
CA LEU A 71 -10.22 -13.81 1.58
C LEU A 71 -9.16 -14.80 2.08
N ARG A 72 -9.36 -16.06 1.72
CA ARG A 72 -8.45 -17.14 2.10
C ARG A 72 -7.75 -17.69 0.88
N ASP A 73 -6.61 -18.28 1.15
CA ASP A 73 -5.86 -19.05 0.16
C ASP A 73 -5.94 -20.53 0.52
N ASN A 74 -6.00 -21.38 -0.50
CA ASN A 74 -5.96 -22.84 -0.36
C ASN A 74 -4.72 -23.40 -1.10
N GLY A 75 -3.62 -22.64 -1.08
CA GLY A 75 -2.37 -22.99 -1.76
C GLY A 75 -1.73 -24.27 -1.25
N PRO A 76 -1.22 -25.15 -2.15
CA PRO A 76 -0.46 -26.33 -1.75
C PRO A 76 0.91 -25.97 -1.14
N ASP A 77 1.34 -24.72 -1.29
CA ASP A 77 2.62 -24.17 -0.81
C ASP A 77 2.56 -23.66 0.64
N ASN A 78 1.39 -23.74 1.29
CA ASN A 78 1.15 -23.20 2.65
C ASN A 78 1.48 -21.70 2.79
N CYS A 79 1.57 -20.96 1.68
CA CYS A 79 1.81 -19.53 1.71
C CYS A 79 0.51 -18.78 2.03
N ASN A 80 0.56 -17.94 3.06
CA ASN A 80 -0.56 -17.10 3.49
C ASN A 80 -0.30 -15.65 3.06
N LEU A 81 -1.04 -15.18 2.05
CA LEU A 81 -0.89 -13.86 1.46
C LEU A 81 -1.76 -12.79 2.14
N HIS A 82 -2.38 -13.12 3.26
CA HIS A 82 -3.35 -12.24 3.94
C HIS A 82 -2.76 -10.87 4.31
N GLU A 83 -1.59 -10.84 4.94
CA GLU A 83 -0.95 -9.58 5.32
C GLU A 83 -0.55 -8.75 4.09
N ASP A 84 -0.03 -9.41 3.05
CA ASP A 84 0.37 -8.76 1.81
C ASP A 84 -0.82 -8.15 1.07
N ARG A 85 -1.97 -8.84 1.03
CA ARG A 85 -3.21 -8.29 0.47
C ARG A 85 -3.67 -7.04 1.18
N ILE A 86 -3.61 -7.01 2.51
CA ILE A 86 -3.99 -5.82 3.29
C ILE A 86 -3.01 -4.67 3.01
N ILE A 87 -1.71 -4.96 2.93
CA ILE A 87 -0.69 -3.95 2.58
C ILE A 87 -0.93 -3.41 1.17
N GLN A 88 -1.23 -4.27 0.20
CA GLN A 88 -1.57 -3.86 -1.17
C GLN A 88 -2.82 -2.98 -1.18
N LEU A 89 -3.88 -3.38 -0.46
CA LEU A 89 -5.13 -2.62 -0.31
C LEU A 89 -4.89 -1.21 0.27
N ILE A 90 -4.01 -1.08 1.25
CA ILE A 90 -3.65 0.23 1.84
C ILE A 90 -2.88 1.11 0.85
N HIS A 91 -1.99 0.53 0.05
CA HIS A 91 -1.17 1.29 -0.89
C HIS A 91 -1.92 1.72 -2.15
N VAL A 92 -2.97 1.02 -2.56
CA VAL A 92 -3.76 1.41 -3.72
C VAL A 92 -4.60 2.64 -3.41
N ASN A 93 -4.50 3.67 -4.24
CA ASN A 93 -5.23 4.92 -4.06
C ASN A 93 -6.69 4.84 -4.57
N ILE A 94 -7.39 3.75 -4.23
CA ILE A 94 -8.79 3.47 -4.63
C ILE A 94 -9.75 3.44 -3.45
N LEU A 95 -9.22 3.42 -2.21
CA LEU A 95 -10.03 3.58 -1.01
C LEU A 95 -10.42 5.04 -0.82
N SER A 96 -11.67 5.28 -0.42
CA SER A 96 -12.05 6.58 0.15
C SER A 96 -11.34 6.82 1.48
N ASP A 97 -11.36 8.05 1.94
CA ASP A 97 -10.74 8.38 3.22
C ASP A 97 -11.48 7.78 4.41
N ASP A 98 -12.81 7.69 4.32
CA ASP A 98 -13.63 7.02 5.33
C ASP A 98 -13.32 5.53 5.37
N GLN A 99 -13.20 4.88 4.20
CA GLN A 99 -12.82 3.47 4.12
C GLN A 99 -11.44 3.21 4.70
N LEU A 100 -10.47 4.08 4.39
CA LEU A 100 -9.13 3.95 4.95
C LEU A 100 -9.19 4.08 6.48
N ASN A 101 -9.85 5.10 7.03
CA ASN A 101 -10.00 5.26 8.48
C ASN A 101 -10.70 4.06 9.13
N LEU A 102 -11.71 3.50 8.48
CA LEU A 102 -12.45 2.34 8.97
C LEU A 102 -11.59 1.07 9.02
N LEU A 103 -10.41 1.02 8.39
CA LEU A 103 -9.54 -0.16 8.48
C LEU A 103 -9.03 -0.43 9.90
N GLU A 104 -9.03 0.56 10.80
CA GLU A 104 -8.59 0.35 12.18
C GLU A 104 -9.47 -0.62 12.98
N ILE A 105 -10.69 -0.90 12.51
CA ILE A 105 -11.58 -1.89 13.13
C ILE A 105 -11.01 -3.31 13.03
N TYR A 106 -10.09 -3.58 12.10
CA TYR A 106 -9.42 -4.85 11.94
C TYR A 106 -8.14 -4.87 12.80
N PRO A 107 -8.06 -5.67 13.89
CA PRO A 107 -6.96 -5.58 14.84
C PRO A 107 -5.57 -5.85 14.26
N GLU A 108 -5.49 -6.61 13.15
CA GLU A 108 -4.26 -6.89 12.44
C GLU A 108 -3.68 -5.68 11.69
N VAL A 109 -4.52 -4.72 11.29
CA VAL A 109 -4.07 -3.44 10.71
C VAL A 109 -3.22 -2.66 11.70
N LEU A 110 -3.52 -2.80 13.00
CA LEU A 110 -2.78 -2.14 14.08
C LEU A 110 -1.54 -2.91 14.54
N LYS A 111 -1.17 -4.01 13.87
CA LYS A 111 0.01 -4.83 14.18
C LYS A 111 1.05 -4.75 13.08
N LYS A 112 2.31 -5.03 13.42
CA LYS A 112 3.36 -5.20 12.40
C LYS A 112 3.04 -6.46 11.57
N PRO A 113 3.32 -6.45 10.25
CA PRO A 113 3.97 -5.37 9.48
C PRO A 113 3.02 -4.26 8.97
N ILE A 114 1.70 -4.47 9.00
CA ILE A 114 0.69 -3.61 8.37
C ILE A 114 0.64 -2.19 8.96
N GLN A 115 0.69 -2.08 10.29
CA GLN A 115 0.53 -0.84 11.06
C GLN A 115 1.32 0.35 10.51
N LYS A 116 2.59 0.12 10.16
CA LYS A 116 3.45 1.19 9.66
C LYS A 116 2.95 1.74 8.33
N ARG A 117 2.44 0.87 7.45
CA ARG A 117 1.92 1.26 6.13
C ARG A 117 0.60 2.00 6.27
N TYR A 118 -0.25 1.51 7.16
CA TYR A 118 -1.53 2.13 7.48
C TYR A 118 -1.39 3.58 7.96
N PHE A 119 -0.62 3.82 9.03
CA PHE A 119 -0.44 5.18 9.57
C PHE A 119 0.29 6.12 8.62
N ARG A 120 1.21 5.59 7.81
CA ARG A 120 1.87 6.36 6.76
C ARG A 120 0.86 6.90 5.75
N GLU A 121 -0.01 6.03 5.24
CA GLU A 121 -1.01 6.43 4.24
C GLU A 121 -2.00 7.45 4.82
N LEU A 122 -2.48 7.21 6.04
CA LEU A 122 -3.34 8.17 6.75
C LEU A 122 -2.70 9.57 6.84
N LEU A 123 -1.44 9.63 7.26
CA LEU A 123 -0.74 10.92 7.39
C LEU A 123 -0.50 11.60 6.05
N ILE A 124 -0.11 10.84 5.01
CA ILE A 124 0.08 11.39 3.66
C ILE A 124 -1.22 12.01 3.15
N ARG A 125 -2.35 11.30 3.28
CA ARG A 125 -3.65 11.81 2.84
C ARG A 125 -4.12 13.01 3.65
N LYS A 126 -3.83 13.02 4.97
CA LYS A 126 -4.11 14.17 5.83
C LYS A 126 -3.33 15.41 5.39
N VAL A 127 -2.02 15.28 5.16
CA VAL A 127 -1.17 16.36 4.64
C VAL A 127 -1.68 16.92 3.32
N ASN A 128 -2.15 16.06 2.41
CA ASN A 128 -2.68 16.49 1.11
C ASN A 128 -4.00 17.25 1.22
N ARG A 129 -4.81 16.99 2.25
CA ARG A 129 -6.10 17.64 2.47
C ARG A 129 -5.99 18.92 3.28
N THR A 130 -4.99 19.02 4.15
CA THR A 130 -4.76 20.20 4.99
C THR A 130 -3.49 20.92 4.55
N SER A 131 -2.41 20.75 5.29
CA SER A 131 -1.10 21.32 5.00
C SER A 131 -0.02 20.54 5.72
N ILE A 132 1.24 20.76 5.32
CA ILE A 132 2.39 20.24 6.06
C ILE A 132 2.41 20.81 7.48
N ASP A 133 2.02 22.08 7.66
CA ASP A 133 2.05 22.78 8.94
C ASP A 133 1.09 22.17 9.97
N ASP A 134 -0.15 21.90 9.56
CA ASP A 134 -1.17 21.30 10.42
C ASP A 134 -0.77 19.90 10.88
N CYS A 135 0.04 19.21 10.08
CA CYS A 135 0.51 17.85 10.34
C CYS A 135 1.96 17.80 10.85
N PHE A 136 2.60 18.95 11.07
CA PHE A 136 4.06 18.98 11.22
C PHE A 136 4.53 18.24 12.48
N PHE A 137 3.76 18.32 13.56
CA PHE A 137 4.04 17.55 14.77
C PHE A 137 4.00 16.04 14.51
N GLU A 138 2.94 15.54 13.86
CA GLU A 138 2.79 14.13 13.52
C GLU A 138 3.93 13.64 12.61
N ILE A 139 4.29 14.43 11.60
CA ILE A 139 5.42 14.16 10.71
C ILE A 139 6.72 13.95 11.49
N LYS A 140 7.01 14.80 12.49
CA LYS A 140 8.21 14.68 13.33
C LYS A 140 8.22 13.37 14.13
N GLU A 141 7.07 13.01 14.71
CA GLU A 141 6.92 11.84 15.57
C GLU A 141 6.90 10.51 14.80
N THR A 142 6.48 10.49 13.53
CA THR A 142 6.40 9.24 12.75
C THR A 142 7.72 8.48 12.63
N ARG A 143 8.85 9.19 12.66
CA ARG A 143 10.19 8.65 12.33
C ARG A 143 10.21 7.82 11.04
N ASP A 144 9.35 8.17 10.07
CA ASP A 144 9.23 7.47 8.80
C ASP A 144 9.92 8.24 7.67
N SER A 145 10.99 7.65 7.11
CA SER A 145 11.74 8.26 6.01
C SER A 145 10.92 8.45 4.74
N TYR A 146 9.89 7.63 4.54
CA TYR A 146 9.02 7.76 3.38
C TYR A 146 8.14 9.01 3.50
N VAL A 147 7.52 9.22 4.67
CA VAL A 147 6.72 10.44 4.94
C VAL A 147 7.60 11.68 4.81
N GLN A 148 8.77 11.68 5.44
CA GLN A 148 9.70 12.81 5.36
C GLN A 148 10.21 13.05 3.93
N GLY A 149 10.44 11.98 3.16
CA GLY A 149 10.80 12.08 1.75
C GLY A 149 9.66 12.64 0.89
N TYR A 150 8.43 12.20 1.15
CA TYR A 150 7.22 12.64 0.45
C TYR A 150 6.97 14.14 0.64
N ILE A 151 7.03 14.66 1.87
CA ILE A 151 6.77 16.09 2.10
C ILE A 151 7.80 17.00 1.42
N LEU A 152 9.03 16.52 1.20
CA LEU A 152 10.07 17.26 0.47
C LEU A 152 9.75 17.42 -1.03
N THR A 153 8.79 16.67 -1.57
CA THR A 153 8.35 16.79 -2.97
C THR A 153 7.12 17.66 -3.14
N LEU A 154 6.53 18.18 -2.06
CA LEU A 154 5.30 18.98 -2.12
C LEU A 154 5.60 20.44 -2.42
N ASP A 155 4.77 21.07 -3.25
CA ASP A 155 4.92 22.49 -3.61
C ASP A 155 4.69 23.44 -2.42
N SER A 156 3.86 22.99 -1.47
CA SER A 156 3.53 23.66 -0.20
C SER A 156 4.66 23.61 0.83
N LEU A 157 5.81 23.02 0.49
CA LEU A 157 6.99 23.01 1.34
C LEU A 157 7.48 24.45 1.62
N LEU A 158 7.75 24.74 2.90
CA LEU A 158 8.21 26.04 3.39
C LEU A 158 9.65 25.95 3.91
N PRO A 159 10.40 27.07 3.96
CA PRO A 159 11.79 27.10 4.45
C PRO A 159 11.97 26.47 5.84
N LYS A 160 11.06 26.74 6.79
CA LYS A 160 11.09 26.15 8.13
C LYS A 160 11.04 24.61 8.14
N HIS A 161 10.31 24.00 7.21
CA HIS A 161 10.23 22.53 7.09
C HIS A 161 11.57 21.97 6.60
N VAL A 162 12.18 22.63 5.62
CA VAL A 162 13.48 22.25 5.04
C VAL A 162 14.59 22.36 6.09
N ILE A 163 14.64 23.47 6.84
CA ILE A 163 15.61 23.69 7.91
C ILE A 163 15.51 22.57 8.95
N TRP A 164 14.29 22.28 9.42
CA TRP A 164 14.11 21.22 10.41
C TRP A 164 14.55 19.84 9.87
N LEU A 165 14.19 19.49 8.62
CA LEU A 165 14.55 18.20 8.00
C LEU A 165 16.04 18.07 7.70
N GLN A 166 16.76 19.17 7.46
CA GLN A 166 18.21 19.16 7.30
C GLN A 166 18.91 18.69 8.59
N GLU A 167 18.42 19.14 9.74
CA GLU A 167 18.98 18.84 11.06
C GLU A 167 18.47 17.50 11.61
N ASN A 168 17.16 17.26 11.46
CA ASN A 168 16.43 16.19 12.16
C ASN A 168 15.89 15.09 11.25
N GLY A 169 16.14 15.18 9.93
CA GLY A 169 15.71 14.15 8.98
C GLY A 169 16.21 12.78 9.41
N ILE A 170 15.34 11.76 9.38
CA ILE A 170 15.55 10.48 10.05
C ILE A 170 16.78 9.72 9.52
N ASN A 171 17.10 9.89 8.23
CA ASN A 171 18.25 9.25 7.60
C ASN A 171 19.07 10.24 6.76
N ARG A 172 20.26 9.81 6.36
CA ARG A 172 21.20 10.64 5.57
C ARG A 172 20.58 11.12 4.25
N ARG A 173 19.76 10.28 3.60
CA ARG A 173 19.10 10.64 2.33
C ARG A 173 18.17 11.83 2.52
N VAL A 174 17.25 11.78 3.49
CA VAL A 174 16.33 12.88 3.79
C VAL A 174 17.10 14.16 4.10
N ARG A 175 18.10 14.10 4.99
CA ARG A 175 18.91 15.28 5.35
C ARG A 175 19.65 15.87 4.15
N ASN A 176 20.17 15.02 3.26
CA ASN A 176 20.88 15.49 2.06
C ASN A 176 19.94 16.18 1.06
N VAL A 177 18.75 15.61 0.83
CA VAL A 177 17.74 16.24 -0.05
C VAL A 177 17.32 17.59 0.54
N ALA A 178 17.08 17.67 1.85
CA ALA A 178 16.76 18.93 2.51
C ALA A 178 17.89 19.96 2.37
N LYS A 179 19.17 19.57 2.53
CA LYS A 179 20.32 20.48 2.30
C LYS A 179 20.39 21.00 0.87
N GLN A 180 20.12 20.15 -0.11
CA GLN A 180 20.08 20.55 -1.52
C GLN A 180 18.96 21.55 -1.79
N LEU A 181 17.77 21.32 -1.22
CA LEU A 181 16.65 22.25 -1.30
C LEU A 181 16.96 23.57 -0.60
N TYR A 182 17.58 23.55 0.57
CA TYR A 182 17.96 24.76 1.31
C TYR A 182 18.91 25.66 0.51
N ALA A 183 19.79 25.08 -0.31
CA ALA A 183 20.68 25.84 -1.20
C ALA A 183 19.94 26.54 -2.37
N ASN A 184 18.68 26.20 -2.63
CA ASN A 184 17.86 26.86 -3.63
C ASN A 184 17.35 28.21 -3.08
N ARG A 185 17.36 29.26 -3.91
CA ARG A 185 16.89 30.61 -3.54
C ARG A 185 15.46 30.63 -2.98
N LYS A 186 14.59 29.70 -3.39
CA LYS A 186 13.23 29.55 -2.82
C LYS A 186 13.23 29.31 -1.30
N PHE A 187 14.27 28.67 -0.78
CA PHE A 187 14.35 28.22 0.61
C PHE A 187 15.50 28.87 1.40
N MET A 188 16.34 29.68 0.75
CA MET A 188 17.32 30.53 1.42
C MET A 188 16.63 31.77 2.00
N GLY A 189 16.76 32.00 3.31
CA GLY A 189 16.43 33.29 3.92
C GLY A 189 15.02 33.44 4.48
N SER A 190 14.61 32.56 5.39
CA SER A 190 13.50 32.85 6.31
C SER A 190 13.89 32.39 7.72
N SER A 191 14.94 33.03 8.25
CA SER A 191 15.21 33.09 9.67
C SER A 191 14.70 34.44 10.16
N GLU A 192 13.40 34.51 10.41
CA GLU A 192 12.83 35.49 11.34
C GLU A 192 12.41 34.75 12.62
#